data_AF-A0A432S0U0-F1
#
_entry.id   AF-A0A432S0U0-F1
#
_cell.length_a   1.000
_cell.length_b   1.000
_cell.length_c   1.000
_cell.angle_alpha   90.00
_cell.angle_beta   90.00
_cell.angle_gamma   90.00
#
_symmetry.space_group_name_H-M   'P 1'
#
loop_
_entity.id
_entity.type
_entity.pdbx_description
1 polymer ?
#
loop_
_entity_poly.entity_id
_entity_poly.type
_entity_poly.pdbx_seq_one_letter_code
_entity_poly.pdbx_strand_id
1 'polypeptide(L)'
;DEVSGSINDYQYYEEIFFYIKSKGDFLTVLNVGSYPNESYFNIADNIVVYEGDVINLKMYVCDSYPSKSSIIVYNGTETDMKNIIKNSNCNYVYITDDNLPNPYDTLPTYIDIEVETIKIY
;
A
#
# COMPACT_ATOMS: atom_id res chain seq x y z
N ASP A 1 -9.89 5.33 -3.09
CA ASP A 1 -8.86 5.51 -4.12
C ASP A 1 -8.65 6.99 -4.38
N GLU A 2 -7.52 7.38 -4.98
CA GLU A 2 -7.17 8.79 -5.27
C GLU A 2 -7.35 9.71 -4.05
N VAL A 3 -6.92 9.21 -2.88
CA VAL A 3 -7.07 9.92 -1.61
C VAL A 3 -6.03 11.02 -1.53
N SER A 4 -6.45 12.27 -1.31
CA SER A 4 -5.53 13.34 -0.99
C SER A 4 -4.88 13.07 0.38
N GLY A 5 -3.55 13.07 0.44
CA GLY A 5 -2.81 12.95 1.71
C GLY A 5 -2.66 14.28 2.48
N SER A 6 -3.31 15.35 2.01
CA SER A 6 -3.22 16.70 2.58
C SER A 6 -4.08 16.86 3.83
N ILE A 7 -3.60 17.61 4.81
CA ILE A 7 -4.38 17.92 6.02
C ILE A 7 -5.65 18.73 5.71
N ASN A 8 -5.68 19.46 4.59
CA ASN A 8 -6.85 20.26 4.19
C ASN A 8 -8.06 19.39 3.84
N ASP A 9 -7.82 18.16 3.38
CA ASP A 9 -8.87 17.22 2.99
C ASP A 9 -9.17 16.17 4.07
N TYR A 10 -8.46 16.23 5.20
CA TYR A 10 -8.55 15.23 6.28
C TYR A 10 -9.97 15.06 6.82
N GLN A 11 -10.68 16.17 7.06
CA GLN A 11 -12.01 16.13 7.65
C GLN A 11 -13.00 15.36 6.75
N TYR A 12 -12.85 15.47 5.43
CA TYR A 12 -13.70 14.75 4.49
C TYR A 12 -13.52 13.22 4.63
N TYR A 13 -12.28 12.73 4.71
CA TYR A 13 -12.02 11.31 4.88
C TYR A 13 -12.34 10.80 6.28
N GLU A 14 -12.20 11.64 7.31
CA GLU A 14 -12.61 11.34 8.68
C GLU A 14 -14.13 11.07 8.77
N GLU A 15 -14.94 11.92 8.15
CA GLU A 15 -16.40 11.74 8.11
C GLU A 15 -16.80 10.42 7.44
N ILE A 16 -16.13 10.06 6.34
CA ILE A 16 -16.36 8.79 5.63
C ILE A 16 -15.93 7.60 6.49
N PHE A 17 -14.75 7.65 7.11
CA PHE A 17 -14.25 6.58 7.98
C PHE A 17 -15.22 6.29 9.12
N PHE A 18 -15.65 7.32 9.85
CA PHE A 18 -16.60 7.13 10.95
C PHE A 18 -17.98 6.70 10.47
N TYR A 19 -18.42 7.16 9.30
CA TYR A 19 -19.64 6.63 8.69
C TYR A 19 -19.52 5.12 8.42
N ILE A 20 -18.43 4.65 7.82
CA ILE A 20 -18.19 3.23 7.57
C ILE A 20 -18.18 2.45 8.89
N LYS A 21 -17.43 2.91 9.89
CA LYS A 21 -17.36 2.26 11.21
C LYS A 21 -18.71 2.24 11.94
N SER A 22 -19.57 3.22 11.71
CA SER A 22 -20.95 3.21 12.24
C SER A 22 -21.83 2.11 11.65
N LYS A 23 -21.46 1.56 10.47
CA LYS A 23 -22.18 0.46 9.82
C LYS A 23 -21.67 -0.92 10.23
N GLY A 24 -20.50 -0.99 10.86
CA GLY A 24 -19.88 -2.23 11.30
C GLY A 24 -18.36 -2.12 11.30
N ASP A 25 -17.70 -3.18 11.76
CA ASP A 25 -16.24 -3.27 11.76
C ASP A 25 -15.73 -3.69 10.37
N PHE A 26 -15.83 -2.77 9.41
CA PHE A 26 -15.34 -2.96 8.05
C PHE A 26 -13.92 -2.46 7.90
N LEU A 27 -13.10 -3.20 7.15
CA LEU A 27 -11.78 -2.77 6.74
C LEU A 27 -11.90 -1.52 5.85
N THR A 28 -11.24 -0.44 6.25
CA THR A 28 -11.18 0.81 5.50
C THR A 28 -9.75 1.08 5.04
N VAL A 29 -9.58 1.09 3.72
CA VAL A 29 -8.28 1.31 3.07
C VAL A 29 -8.28 2.65 2.35
N LEU A 30 -7.30 3.50 2.65
CA LEU A 30 -7.05 4.74 1.92
C LEU A 30 -5.90 4.52 0.94
N ASN A 31 -6.18 4.54 -0.36
CA ASN A 31 -5.11 4.61 -1.35
C ASN A 31 -4.72 6.07 -1.60
N VAL A 32 -3.62 6.51 -0.98
CA VAL A 32 -3.02 7.83 -1.17
C VAL A 32 -1.92 7.78 -2.24
N GLY A 33 -1.34 6.61 -2.48
CA GLY A 33 -0.20 6.40 -3.37
C GLY A 33 1.11 7.07 -2.94
N SER A 34 1.10 7.79 -1.82
CA SER A 34 2.25 8.50 -1.25
C SER A 34 2.07 8.69 0.26
N TYR A 35 3.14 8.99 0.99
CA TYR A 35 3.08 9.11 2.45
C TYR A 35 2.24 10.35 2.85
N PRO A 36 1.10 10.18 3.54
CA PRO A 36 0.20 11.29 3.87
C PRO A 36 0.67 12.08 5.09
N ASN A 37 -0.09 13.12 5.46
CA ASN A 37 -0.04 13.66 6.82
C ASN A 37 -0.35 12.55 7.84
N GLU A 38 0.42 12.48 8.94
CA GLU A 38 0.33 11.40 9.93
C GLU A 38 -1.05 11.26 10.58
N SER A 39 -1.85 12.32 10.60
CA SER A 39 -3.21 12.28 11.16
C SER A 39 -4.10 11.24 10.45
N TYR A 40 -3.83 10.94 9.16
CA TYR A 40 -4.58 9.96 8.39
C TYR A 40 -4.51 8.54 8.97
N PHE A 41 -3.45 8.20 9.71
CA PHE A 41 -3.34 6.90 10.37
C PHE A 41 -4.33 6.71 11.53
N ASN A 42 -5.04 7.77 11.95
CA ASN A 42 -6.14 7.68 12.91
C ASN A 42 -7.49 7.35 12.25
N ILE A 43 -7.62 7.53 10.94
CA ILE A 43 -8.88 7.42 10.18
C ILE A 43 -8.79 6.39 9.04
N ALA A 44 -7.93 5.39 9.21
CA ALA A 44 -7.82 4.24 8.33
C ALA A 44 -7.34 3.02 9.11
N ASP A 45 -7.73 1.85 8.63
CA ASP A 45 -7.15 0.58 9.09
C ASP A 45 -5.86 0.27 8.32
N ASN A 46 -5.79 0.66 7.05
CA ASN A 46 -4.61 0.56 6.21
C ASN A 46 -4.52 1.74 5.21
N ILE A 47 -3.30 2.17 4.90
CA ILE A 47 -3.01 3.22 3.94
C ILE A 47 -2.00 2.69 2.92
N VAL A 48 -2.25 2.89 1.63
CA VAL A 48 -1.23 2.74 0.60
C VAL A 48 -0.33 3.97 0.63
N VAL A 49 0.84 3.84 1.25
CA VAL A 49 1.79 4.94 1.49
C VAL A 49 2.80 5.10 0.36
N TYR A 50 2.79 4.18 -0.60
CA TYR A 50 3.61 4.23 -1.79
C TYR A 50 2.92 3.47 -2.92
N GLU A 51 2.77 4.14 -4.06
CA GLU A 51 2.35 3.56 -5.33
C GLU A 51 3.29 4.09 -6.43
N GLY A 52 4.16 3.23 -6.98
CA GLY A 52 5.18 3.71 -7.91
C GLY A 52 6.17 2.68 -8.43
N ASP A 53 7.14 3.16 -9.21
CA ASP A 53 8.21 2.36 -9.80
C ASP A 53 9.19 1.85 -8.75
N VAL A 54 9.51 0.56 -8.79
CA VAL A 54 10.47 -0.11 -7.87
C VAL A 54 11.76 0.67 -7.62
N ILE A 55 12.30 1.39 -8.61
CA ILE A 55 13.56 2.14 -8.46
C ILE A 55 13.45 3.30 -7.45
N ASN A 56 12.25 3.81 -7.23
CA ASN A 56 11.98 4.93 -6.34
C ASN A 56 11.48 4.49 -4.95
N LEU A 57 11.26 3.18 -4.75
CA LEU A 57 10.78 2.65 -3.49
C LEU A 57 11.82 2.86 -2.38
N LYS A 58 11.37 3.42 -1.27
CA LYS A 58 12.14 3.49 -0.03
C LYS A 58 11.70 2.33 0.87
N MET A 59 12.61 1.39 1.15
CA MET A 59 12.30 0.20 1.97
C MET A 59 11.75 0.52 3.37
N TYR A 60 12.07 1.70 3.91
CA TYR A 60 11.62 2.17 5.22
C TYR A 60 10.29 2.95 5.19
N VAL A 61 9.58 3.04 4.05
CA VAL A 61 8.39 3.90 3.91
C VAL A 61 7.26 3.55 4.88
N CYS A 62 7.21 2.30 5.36
CA CYS A 62 6.20 1.81 6.30
C CYS A 62 6.64 1.85 7.77
N ASP A 63 7.91 2.17 8.08
CA ASP A 63 8.51 1.93 9.41
C ASP A 63 7.80 2.67 10.56
N SER A 64 7.23 3.84 10.29
CA SER A 64 6.50 4.62 11.30
C SER A 64 5.16 3.99 11.70
N TYR A 65 4.48 3.34 10.75
CA TYR A 65 3.14 2.77 10.93
C TYR A 65 3.02 1.39 10.25
N PRO A 66 3.85 0.41 10.62
CA PRO A 66 4.03 -0.83 9.85
C PRO A 66 2.71 -1.59 9.70
N SER A 67 1.93 -1.74 10.78
CA SER A 67 0.65 -2.46 10.78
C SER A 67 -0.49 -1.76 10.03
N LYS A 68 -0.31 -0.50 9.61
CA LYS A 68 -1.31 0.30 8.89
C LYS A 68 -0.81 0.77 7.52
N SER A 69 0.34 0.30 7.08
CA SER A 69 0.96 0.77 5.84
C SER A 69 1.06 -0.36 4.83
N SER A 70 0.82 0.00 3.58
CA SER A 70 0.93 -0.88 2.43
C SER A 70 1.59 -0.19 1.25
N ILE A 71 2.12 -0.98 0.33
CA ILE A 71 2.78 -0.48 -0.88
C ILE A 71 2.30 -1.23 -2.12
N ILE A 72 2.25 -0.50 -3.23
CA ILE A 72 1.96 -0.99 -4.58
C ILE A 72 3.16 -0.61 -5.44
N VAL A 73 3.79 -1.58 -6.09
CA VAL A 73 5.07 -1.38 -6.78
C VAL A 73 5.00 -1.99 -8.17
N TYR A 74 5.32 -1.22 -9.21
CA TYR A 74 5.43 -1.70 -10.59
C TYR A 74 6.87 -1.68 -11.09
N ASN A 75 7.14 -2.26 -12.27
CA ASN A 75 8.47 -2.49 -12.82
C ASN A 75 9.40 -3.35 -11.93
N GLY A 76 8.84 -4.09 -10.96
CA GLY A 76 9.61 -4.92 -10.03
C GLY A 76 9.87 -6.31 -10.60
N THR A 77 11.12 -6.75 -10.62
CA THR A 77 11.45 -8.14 -10.98
C THR A 77 11.08 -9.11 -9.85
N GLU A 78 11.09 -10.42 -10.12
CA GLU A 78 10.96 -11.45 -9.08
C GLU A 78 12.00 -11.27 -7.94
N THR A 79 13.21 -10.81 -8.27
CA THR A 79 14.26 -10.54 -7.28
C THR A 79 13.88 -9.36 -6.40
N ASP A 80 13.31 -8.31 -6.97
CA ASP A 80 12.84 -7.14 -6.23
C ASP A 80 11.67 -7.53 -5.32
N MET A 81 10.69 -8.27 -5.83
CA MET A 81 9.56 -8.81 -5.04
C MET A 81 10.06 -9.57 -3.81
N LYS A 82 11.00 -10.51 -3.98
CA LYS A 82 11.57 -11.28 -2.85
C LYS A 82 12.31 -10.38 -1.86
N ASN A 83 13.07 -9.41 -2.36
CA ASN A 83 13.79 -8.47 -1.52
C ASN A 83 12.83 -7.55 -0.73
N ILE A 84 11.72 -7.13 -1.35
CA ILE A 84 10.72 -6.25 -0.73
C ILE A 84 9.96 -7.00 0.36
N ILE A 85 9.44 -8.20 0.08
CA ILE A 85 8.75 -9.04 1.08
C ILE A 85 9.65 -9.29 2.29
N LYS A 86 10.92 -9.62 2.06
CA LYS A 86 11.84 -9.97 3.13
C LYS A 86 12.24 -8.79 4.02
N ASN A 87 12.35 -7.58 3.47
CA ASN A 87 13.01 -6.47 4.15
C ASN A 87 12.12 -5.24 4.40
N SER A 88 10.91 -5.17 3.85
CA SER A 88 9.97 -4.09 4.20
C SER A 88 9.19 -4.45 5.47
N ASN A 89 8.82 -3.43 6.24
CA ASN A 89 7.94 -3.59 7.40
C ASN A 89 6.46 -3.31 7.07
N CYS A 90 6.08 -3.32 5.79
CA CYS A 90 4.72 -3.03 5.36
C CYS A 90 3.78 -4.19 5.69
N ASN A 91 2.56 -3.88 6.14
CA ASN A 91 1.55 -4.89 6.45
C ASN A 91 1.03 -5.61 5.20
N TYR A 92 0.90 -4.88 4.09
CA TYR A 92 0.56 -5.44 2.79
C TYR A 92 1.52 -4.93 1.72
N VAL A 93 1.87 -5.81 0.79
CA VAL A 93 2.71 -5.49 -0.36
C VAL A 93 2.07 -6.07 -1.61
N TYR A 94 2.15 -5.33 -2.71
CA TYR A 94 1.88 -5.84 -4.05
C TYR A 94 3.00 -5.38 -4.97
N ILE A 95 3.63 -6.31 -5.69
CA ILE A 95 4.75 -6.02 -6.60
C ILE A 95 4.48 -6.69 -7.94
N THR A 96 4.53 -5.93 -9.03
CA THR A 96 4.39 -6.45 -10.40
C THR A 96 5.57 -6.09 -11.29
N ASP A 97 5.92 -6.98 -12.23
CA ASP A 97 6.85 -6.71 -13.32
C ASP A 97 6.22 -5.98 -14.51
N ASP A 98 4.92 -5.67 -14.41
CA ASP A 98 4.22 -4.86 -15.40
C ASP A 98 4.59 -3.37 -15.29
N ASN A 99 4.21 -2.59 -16.30
CA ASN A 99 4.64 -1.21 -16.51
C ASN A 99 3.47 -0.25 -16.79
N LEU A 100 3.79 1.04 -16.83
CA LEU A 100 2.84 2.08 -17.23
C LEU A 100 2.45 1.93 -18.70
N PRO A 101 1.21 2.32 -19.09
CA PRO A 101 0.30 3.19 -18.35
C PRO A 101 -0.62 2.48 -17.35
N ASN A 102 -0.65 1.15 -17.32
CA ASN A 102 -1.60 0.41 -16.51
C ASN A 102 -1.00 -0.90 -15.98
N PRO A 103 -0.24 -0.87 -14.87
CA PRO A 103 0.43 -2.05 -14.33
C PRO A 103 -0.54 -3.02 -13.61
N TYR A 104 -1.85 -2.81 -13.74
CA TYR A 104 -2.89 -3.52 -13.01
C TYR A 104 -3.82 -4.34 -13.90
N ASP A 105 -3.56 -4.41 -15.22
CA ASP A 105 -4.38 -5.20 -16.16
C ASP A 105 -3.89 -6.63 -16.37
N THR A 106 -2.72 -6.99 -15.83
CA THR A 106 -2.21 -8.35 -15.82
C THR A 106 -1.73 -8.78 -14.43
N LEU A 107 -1.57 -10.08 -14.25
CA LEU A 107 -0.91 -10.62 -13.06
C LEU A 107 0.61 -10.61 -13.27
N PRO A 108 1.41 -10.40 -12.21
CA PRO A 108 2.86 -10.54 -12.29
C PRO A 108 3.26 -11.89 -12.85
N THR A 109 4.30 -11.94 -13.70
CA THR A 109 4.73 -13.21 -14.32
C THR A 109 5.21 -14.25 -13.28
N TYR A 110 5.54 -13.79 -12.07
CA TYR A 110 5.99 -14.60 -10.94
C TYR A 110 4.93 -14.78 -9.84
N ILE A 111 3.64 -14.55 -10.10
CA ILE A 111 2.58 -14.59 -9.07
C ILE A 111 2.56 -15.86 -8.21
N ASP A 112 2.86 -17.03 -8.80
CA ASP A 112 2.95 -18.29 -8.06
C ASP A 112 4.09 -18.26 -7.03
N ILE A 113 5.23 -17.67 -7.39
CA ILE A 113 6.40 -17.51 -6.53
C ILE A 113 6.15 -16.46 -5.43
N GLU A 114 5.44 -15.39 -5.76
CA GLU A 114 5.02 -14.37 -4.77
C GLU A 114 4.14 -15.01 -3.68
N VAL A 115 3.14 -15.79 -4.06
CA VAL A 115 2.26 -16.51 -3.13
C VAL A 115 3.03 -17.50 -2.25
N GLU A 116 4.04 -18.18 -2.78
CA GLU A 116 4.92 -19.06 -2.00
C GLU A 116 5.83 -18.27 -1.05
N THR A 117 6.39 -17.14 -1.51
CA THR A 117 7.30 -16.30 -0.73
C THR A 117 6.59 -15.68 0.48
N ILE A 118 5.36 -15.20 0.30
CA ILE A 118 4.55 -14.63 1.40
C ILE A 118 4.22 -15.66 2.47
N LYS A 119 4.08 -16.95 2.16
CA LYS A 119 3.77 -17.99 3.17
C LYS A 119 4.92 -18.29 4.13
N ILE A 120 6.14 -17.90 3.76
CA ILE A 120 7.36 -18.17 4.54
C ILE A 120 7.61 -17.09 5.60
N TYR A 121 7.11 -15.87 5.35
CA TYR A 121 7.30 -14.70 6.21
C TYR A 121 6.01 -14.34 6.94
#